data_AF-A0A356MKV1-F1
#
_entry.id   AF-A0A356MKV1-F1
#
_cell.length_a   1.000
_cell.length_b   1.000
_cell.length_c   1.000
_cell.angle_alpha   90.00
_cell.angle_beta   90.00
_cell.angle_gamma   90.00
#
_symmetry.space_group_name_H-M   'P 1'
#
loop_
_entity.id
_entity.type
_entity.pdbx_description
1 polymer ?
#
loop_
_entity_poly.entity_id
_entity_poly.type
_entity_poly.pdbx_seq_one_letter_code
_entity_poly.pdbx_strand_id
1 'polypeptide(L)'
;NNFYYYNLLIFQTTNGNFYYYDICHTSDYIKQINGINLTDIPNIVNYNLNGVDSILICSTQGMYFWDQTKNTATKVGNAPKIKSMCLHYERLFATVDSDRNEIWFSDDLDPTNWNVSIEEAGFIKFNDDRGVVNKVVSFNDYVYVFREYGISRITAYAQQSEFNVAQLFVSSGKIYGNSVCVCGDKILMLTANGIYAFDGYNTTKINLNIDNLLDNTQNINCQSCYCNGKYYLACNLNFHDDKKVLCENN
;
A
#
# COMPACT_ATOMS: atom_id res chain seq x y z
N ASN A 1 14.81 12.60 -16.73
CA ASN A 1 13.57 12.91 -17.48
C ASN A 1 12.64 11.73 -17.33
N ASN A 2 11.93 11.64 -16.20
CA ASN A 2 10.97 10.56 -15.99
C ASN A 2 9.59 11.15 -16.20
N PHE A 3 9.03 10.92 -17.38
CA PHE A 3 7.64 11.24 -17.64
C PHE A 3 6.80 10.22 -16.89
N TYR A 4 6.27 10.61 -15.74
CA TYR A 4 5.18 9.87 -15.12
C TYR A 4 3.88 10.51 -15.60
N TYR A 5 2.76 9.78 -15.65
CA TYR A 5 1.43 10.31 -16.01
C TYR A 5 0.98 11.42 -15.02
N TYR A 6 1.54 12.62 -15.12
CA TYR A 6 1.22 13.78 -14.27
C TYR A 6 -0.07 14.48 -14.70
N ASN A 7 -0.58 14.13 -15.88
CA ASN A 7 -1.76 14.71 -16.48
C ASN A 7 -2.99 13.79 -16.38
N LEU A 8 -2.89 12.58 -15.83
CA LEU A 8 -4.03 11.68 -15.75
C LEU A 8 -4.62 11.63 -14.34
N LEU A 9 -5.93 11.88 -14.26
CA LEU A 9 -6.74 11.55 -13.09
C LEU A 9 -7.45 10.23 -13.35
N ILE A 10 -7.15 9.19 -12.55
CA ILE A 10 -7.80 7.88 -12.63
C ILE A 10 -8.76 7.72 -11.46
N PHE A 11 -9.94 7.18 -11.74
CA PHE A 11 -10.92 6.88 -10.71
C PHE A 11 -11.67 5.59 -11.02
N GLN A 12 -12.07 4.92 -9.95
CA GLN A 12 -12.83 3.69 -9.96
C GLN A 12 -14.26 3.99 -9.52
N THR A 13 -15.24 3.44 -10.22
CA THR A 13 -16.65 3.53 -9.85
C THR A 13 -17.06 2.35 -8.96
N THR A 14 -18.18 2.45 -8.25
CA THR A 14 -18.66 1.41 -7.32
C THR A 14 -18.98 0.06 -7.99
N ASN A 15 -19.27 0.06 -9.30
CA ASN A 15 -19.42 -1.16 -10.11
C ASN A 15 -18.08 -1.75 -10.60
N GLY A 16 -16.97 -1.17 -10.14
CA GLY A 16 -15.61 -1.64 -10.38
C GLY A 16 -14.96 -1.25 -11.69
N ASN A 17 -15.63 -0.43 -12.51
CA ASN A 17 -15.05 0.09 -13.74
C ASN A 17 -14.07 1.22 -13.45
N PHE A 18 -13.06 1.33 -14.30
CA PHE A 18 -12.03 2.35 -14.21
C PHE A 18 -12.18 3.36 -15.34
N TYR A 19 -11.92 4.61 -15.01
CA TYR A 19 -11.94 5.71 -15.95
C TYR A 19 -10.73 6.61 -15.73
N TYR A 20 -10.36 7.35 -16.77
CA TYR A 20 -9.36 8.38 -16.66
C TYR A 20 -9.81 9.67 -17.35
N TYR A 21 -9.28 10.77 -16.86
CA TYR A 21 -9.41 12.11 -17.42
C TYR A 21 -8.02 12.70 -17.62
N ASP A 22 -7.74 13.19 -18.83
CA ASP A 22 -6.49 13.89 -19.15
C ASP A 22 -6.67 15.38 -18.85
N ILE A 23 -6.03 15.83 -17.77
CA ILE A 23 -6.14 17.17 -17.21
C ILE A 23 -5.48 18.21 -18.13
N CYS A 24 -4.55 17.80 -18.99
CA CYS A 24 -3.78 18.72 -19.85
C CYS A 24 -4.31 18.78 -21.29
N HIS A 25 -5.05 17.76 -21.74
CA HIS A 25 -5.67 17.77 -23.07
C HIS A 25 -7.09 18.32 -23.00
N THR A 26 -7.40 19.24 -23.91
CA THR A 26 -8.72 19.89 -24.06
C THR A 26 -9.83 18.96 -24.57
N SER A 27 -9.66 17.64 -24.47
CA SER A 27 -10.71 16.69 -24.78
C SER A 27 -11.61 16.53 -23.56
N ASP A 28 -12.79 17.14 -23.58
CA ASP A 28 -13.72 17.25 -22.45
C ASP A 28 -14.40 15.93 -22.01
N TYR A 29 -13.83 14.77 -22.34
CA TYR A 29 -14.48 13.50 -22.05
C TYR A 29 -13.62 12.58 -21.19
N ILE A 30 -14.27 12.07 -20.14
CA ILE A 30 -13.84 10.94 -19.34
C ILE A 30 -13.81 9.70 -20.24
N LYS A 31 -12.71 8.95 -20.20
CA LYS A 31 -12.53 7.73 -20.98
C LYS A 31 -12.52 6.51 -20.06
N GLN A 32 -13.20 5.44 -20.46
CA GLN A 32 -13.14 4.17 -19.76
C GLN A 32 -11.81 3.46 -20.05
N ILE A 33 -11.23 2.85 -19.02
CA ILE A 33 -10.14 1.89 -19.14
C ILE A 33 -10.76 0.51 -19.38
N ASN A 34 -10.52 -0.06 -20.57
CA ASN A 34 -11.05 -1.38 -20.92
C ASN A 34 -10.24 -2.51 -20.28
N GLY A 35 -10.80 -3.72 -20.20
CA GLY A 35 -10.07 -4.93 -19.79
C GLY A 35 -9.85 -5.10 -18.28
N ILE A 36 -10.34 -4.16 -17.46
CA ILE A 36 -10.26 -4.21 -16.00
C ILE A 36 -11.64 -3.97 -15.37
N ASN A 37 -11.95 -4.77 -14.35
CA ASN A 37 -13.06 -4.55 -13.45
C ASN A 37 -12.63 -5.11 -12.08
N LEU A 38 -12.54 -4.23 -11.08
CA LEU A 38 -12.19 -4.59 -9.70
C LEU A 38 -13.20 -3.94 -8.77
N THR A 39 -13.78 -4.64 -7.80
CA THR A 39 -14.74 -4.04 -6.85
C THR A 39 -14.14 -3.69 -5.49
N ASP A 40 -12.93 -4.16 -5.20
CA ASP A 40 -12.15 -3.77 -4.05
C ASP A 40 -11.29 -2.53 -4.32
N ILE A 41 -10.81 -1.89 -3.24
CA ILE A 41 -9.95 -0.71 -3.36
C ILE A 41 -8.58 -1.15 -3.91
N PRO A 42 -8.16 -0.67 -5.10
CA PRO A 42 -6.90 -1.06 -5.70
C PRO A 42 -5.72 -0.29 -5.10
N ASN A 43 -4.54 -0.90 -5.16
CA ASN A 43 -3.27 -0.21 -5.09
C ASN A 43 -2.85 0.18 -6.51
N ILE A 44 -2.40 1.41 -6.69
CA ILE A 44 -2.04 1.96 -8.00
C ILE A 44 -0.62 2.52 -7.93
N VAL A 45 0.24 2.14 -8.87
CA VAL A 45 1.61 2.63 -8.98
C VAL A 45 1.94 2.95 -10.44
N ASN A 46 2.60 4.09 -10.66
CA ASN A 46 3.17 4.44 -11.96
C ASN A 46 4.48 3.68 -12.16
N TYR A 47 4.71 3.13 -13.35
CA TYR A 47 5.91 2.38 -13.68
C TYR A 47 6.28 2.53 -15.15
N ASN A 48 7.58 2.53 -15.48
CA ASN A 48 8.04 2.48 -16.87
C ASN A 48 8.45 1.04 -17.19
N LEU A 49 7.63 0.33 -17.95
CA LEU A 49 7.89 -1.05 -18.33
C LEU A 49 8.45 -1.10 -19.75
N ASN A 50 9.72 -1.48 -19.90
CA ASN A 50 10.40 -1.60 -21.19
C ASN A 50 10.31 -0.32 -22.06
N GLY A 51 10.42 0.86 -21.43
CA GLY A 51 10.34 2.14 -22.11
C GLY A 51 8.92 2.68 -22.31
N VAL A 52 7.89 1.97 -21.83
CA VAL A 52 6.48 2.38 -21.93
C VAL A 52 5.96 2.81 -20.57
N ASP A 53 5.57 4.08 -20.46
CA ASP A 53 4.89 4.59 -19.27
C ASP A 53 3.57 3.85 -19.08
N SER A 54 3.44 3.23 -17.91
CA SER A 54 2.36 2.31 -17.58
C SER A 54 1.89 2.55 -16.15
N ILE A 55 0.72 2.03 -15.86
CA ILE A 55 0.12 2.04 -14.53
C ILE A 55 -0.16 0.61 -14.14
N LEU A 56 0.34 0.22 -12.98
CA LEU A 56 0.06 -1.04 -12.34
C LEU A 56 -1.13 -0.84 -11.42
N ILE A 57 -2.17 -1.66 -11.60
CA ILE A 57 -3.40 -1.65 -10.81
C ILE A 57 -3.54 -3.02 -10.19
N CYS A 58 -3.44 -3.08 -8.86
CA CYS A 58 -3.35 -4.33 -8.11
C CYS A 58 -4.39 -4.37 -6.99
N SER A 59 -5.08 -5.49 -6.86
CA SER A 59 -5.96 -5.75 -5.74
C SER A 59 -6.02 -7.25 -5.42
N THR A 60 -6.90 -7.63 -4.50
CA THR A 60 -7.11 -9.05 -4.19
C THR A 60 -7.80 -9.81 -5.33
N GLN A 61 -8.32 -9.09 -6.34
CA GLN A 61 -8.97 -9.65 -7.52
C GLN A 61 -8.01 -9.83 -8.72
N GLY A 62 -6.82 -9.23 -8.65
CA GLY A 62 -5.73 -9.45 -9.59
C GLY A 62 -4.83 -8.22 -9.77
N MET A 63 -3.80 -8.42 -10.58
CA MET A 63 -2.90 -7.38 -11.04
C MET A 63 -3.10 -7.13 -12.53
N TYR A 64 -3.07 -5.87 -12.91
CA TYR A 64 -3.24 -5.41 -14.28
C TYR A 64 -2.17 -4.38 -14.58
N PHE A 65 -1.65 -4.41 -15.81
CA PHE A 65 -0.89 -3.30 -16.35
C PHE A 65 -1.74 -2.57 -17.39
N TRP A 66 -1.66 -1.25 -17.40
CA TRP A 66 -2.35 -0.41 -18.38
C TRP A 66 -1.41 0.66 -18.90
N ASP A 67 -1.44 0.86 -20.22
CA ASP A 67 -0.82 2.01 -20.87
C ASP A 67 -1.90 2.76 -21.68
N GLN A 68 -1.77 4.09 -21.73
CA GLN A 68 -2.74 4.95 -22.41
C GLN A 68 -2.81 4.68 -23.92
N THR A 69 -1.72 4.18 -24.53
CA THR A 69 -1.62 3.99 -25.99
C THR A 69 -2.52 2.86 -26.49
N LYS A 70 -2.63 1.77 -25.72
CA LYS A 70 -3.52 0.63 -26.03
C LYS A 70 -4.92 0.80 -25.47
N ASN A 71 -5.06 1.62 -24.42
CA ASN A 71 -6.31 1.86 -23.71
C ASN A 71 -7.07 0.57 -23.29
N THR A 72 -6.32 -0.51 -23.05
CA THR A 72 -6.84 -1.80 -22.60
C THR A 72 -5.89 -2.35 -21.56
N ALA A 73 -6.37 -2.49 -20.33
CA ALA A 73 -5.63 -3.08 -19.24
C ALA A 73 -5.47 -4.59 -19.47
N THR A 74 -4.28 -5.10 -19.22
CA THR A 74 -3.94 -6.50 -19.43
C THR A 74 -3.66 -7.14 -18.08
N LYS A 75 -4.32 -8.27 -17.82
CA LYS A 75 -4.16 -9.00 -16.57
C LYS A 75 -2.81 -9.73 -16.52
N VAL A 76 -2.12 -9.62 -15.40
CA VAL A 76 -0.91 -10.39 -15.10
C VAL A 76 -1.34 -11.72 -14.48
N GLY A 77 -1.10 -12.83 -15.19
CA GLY A 77 -1.71 -14.12 -14.87
C GLY A 77 -1.16 -14.81 -13.62
N ASN A 78 0.14 -14.69 -13.37
CA ASN A 78 0.86 -15.32 -12.24
C ASN A 78 1.02 -14.39 -11.03
N ALA A 79 0.50 -13.16 -11.08
CA ALA A 79 0.62 -12.23 -9.97
C ALA A 79 -0.18 -12.71 -8.74
N PRO A 80 0.37 -12.55 -7.52
CA PRO A 80 -0.36 -12.87 -6.31
C PRO A 80 -1.54 -11.92 -6.10
N LYS A 81 -2.46 -12.30 -5.21
CA LYS A 81 -3.58 -11.44 -4.78
C LYS A 81 -3.07 -10.40 -3.80
N ILE A 82 -2.79 -9.20 -4.29
CA ILE A 82 -2.08 -8.14 -3.55
C ILE A 82 -3.06 -7.31 -2.69
N LYS A 83 -2.71 -7.09 -1.41
CA LYS A 83 -3.44 -6.21 -0.49
C LYS A 83 -2.81 -4.84 -0.30
N SER A 84 -1.47 -4.81 -0.23
CA SER A 84 -0.67 -3.59 -0.19
C SER A 84 0.57 -3.81 -1.03
N MET A 85 1.07 -2.76 -1.65
CA MET A 85 2.35 -2.80 -2.35
C MET A 85 3.09 -1.48 -2.24
N CYS A 86 4.40 -1.55 -2.45
CA CYS A 86 5.24 -0.39 -2.73
C CYS A 86 6.28 -0.75 -3.78
N LEU A 87 6.64 0.23 -4.60
CA LEU A 87 7.82 0.16 -5.44
C LEU A 87 9.05 0.55 -4.61
N HIS A 88 10.09 -0.27 -4.64
CA HIS A 88 11.37 0.02 -4.03
C HIS A 88 12.46 -0.26 -5.05
N TYR A 89 13.16 0.80 -5.46
CA TYR A 89 13.97 0.79 -6.67
C TYR A 89 13.18 0.23 -7.86
N GLU A 90 13.63 -0.88 -8.45
CA GLU A 90 13.06 -1.49 -9.65
C GLU A 90 12.20 -2.73 -9.34
N ARG A 91 11.82 -2.91 -8.07
CA ARG A 91 11.10 -4.11 -7.60
C ARG A 91 9.85 -3.75 -6.82
N LEU A 92 8.74 -4.46 -7.08
CA LEU A 92 7.56 -4.37 -6.23
C LEU A 92 7.73 -5.26 -5.02
N PHE A 93 7.38 -4.73 -3.86
CA PHE A 93 7.16 -5.51 -2.64
C PHE A 93 5.67 -5.46 -2.31
N ALA A 94 5.10 -6.60 -1.95
CA ALA A 94 3.67 -6.75 -1.76
C ALA A 94 3.31 -7.63 -0.56
N THR A 95 2.22 -7.26 0.10
CA THR A 95 1.50 -8.12 1.03
C THR A 95 0.42 -8.87 0.25
N VAL A 96 0.21 -10.14 0.56
CA VAL A 96 -0.69 -11.02 -0.21
C VAL A 96 -1.82 -11.58 0.65
N ASP A 97 -2.91 -12.01 0.00
CA ASP A 97 -4.07 -12.60 0.68
C ASP A 97 -3.86 -14.07 1.11
N SER A 98 -3.00 -14.81 0.40
CA SER A 98 -2.81 -16.26 0.57
C SER A 98 -2.01 -16.66 1.80
N ASP A 99 -0.85 -16.04 2.03
CA ASP A 99 -0.06 -16.20 3.25
C ASP A 99 0.18 -14.83 3.87
N ARG A 100 -0.42 -14.62 5.04
CA ARG A 100 -0.41 -13.33 5.72
C ARG A 100 0.86 -13.09 6.54
N ASN A 101 1.82 -14.02 6.51
CA ASN A 101 3.12 -13.90 7.16
C ASN A 101 4.27 -13.78 6.17
N GLU A 102 3.97 -13.41 4.92
CA GLU A 102 4.95 -13.27 3.85
C GLU A 102 4.91 -11.89 3.22
N ILE A 103 6.09 -11.41 2.82
CA ILE A 103 6.23 -10.32 1.86
C ILE A 103 6.71 -10.92 0.56
N TRP A 104 5.92 -10.72 -0.48
CA TRP A 104 6.25 -11.13 -1.84
C TRP A 104 6.98 -10.00 -2.54
N PHE A 105 7.84 -10.36 -3.47
CA PHE A 105 8.50 -9.39 -4.33
C PHE A 105 8.53 -9.87 -5.77
N SER A 106 8.34 -8.95 -6.72
CA SER A 106 8.44 -9.24 -8.15
C SER A 106 9.88 -9.46 -8.57
N ASP A 107 10.11 -9.79 -9.84
CA ASP A 107 11.41 -9.64 -10.48
C ASP A 107 11.85 -8.16 -10.50
N ASP A 108 13.16 -7.90 -10.65
CA ASP A 108 13.65 -6.54 -10.87
C ASP A 108 13.44 -6.13 -12.33
N LEU A 109 13.15 -4.84 -12.53
CA LEU A 109 12.84 -4.22 -13.82
C LEU A 109 11.55 -4.73 -14.49
N ASP A 110 11.04 -5.90 -14.09
CA ASP A 110 9.76 -6.46 -14.52
C ASP A 110 8.81 -6.75 -13.33
N PRO A 111 8.00 -5.74 -12.90
CA PRO A 111 7.02 -5.90 -11.84
C PRO A 111 5.85 -6.82 -12.20
N THR A 112 5.78 -7.33 -13.43
CA THR A 112 4.78 -8.29 -13.88
C THR A 112 5.27 -9.74 -13.80
N ASN A 113 6.57 -9.96 -13.60
CA ASN A 113 7.14 -11.28 -13.38
C ASN A 113 7.10 -11.65 -11.88
N TRP A 114 6.34 -12.70 -11.57
CA TRP A 114 6.17 -13.27 -10.23
C TRP A 114 6.62 -14.74 -10.16
N ASN A 115 7.44 -15.18 -11.11
CA ASN A 115 7.99 -16.53 -11.11
C ASN A 115 8.99 -16.69 -9.97
N VAL A 116 8.66 -17.56 -9.02
CA VAL A 116 9.51 -17.79 -7.84
C VAL A 116 10.77 -18.55 -8.25
N SER A 117 11.92 -17.89 -8.14
CA SER A 117 13.22 -18.50 -8.45
C SER A 117 14.36 -17.86 -7.64
N ILE A 118 15.60 -18.30 -7.88
CA ILE A 118 16.76 -17.73 -7.19
C ILE A 118 17.19 -16.36 -7.77
N GLU A 119 16.72 -16.03 -8.98
CA GLU A 119 17.12 -14.85 -9.74
C GLU A 119 15.97 -13.87 -10.01
N GLU A 120 14.73 -14.37 -10.10
CA GLU A 120 13.56 -13.54 -10.46
C GLU A 120 12.78 -13.09 -9.21
N ALA A 121 11.53 -13.54 -9.06
CA ALA A 121 10.64 -13.18 -7.96
C ALA A 121 10.78 -14.15 -6.77
N GLY A 122 10.15 -13.79 -5.66
CA GLY A 122 10.19 -14.60 -4.46
C GLY A 122 9.39 -14.03 -3.30
N PHE A 123 9.63 -14.59 -2.12
CA PHE A 123 8.98 -14.14 -0.90
C PHE A 123 9.92 -14.27 0.31
N ILE A 124 9.69 -13.41 1.29
CA ILE A 124 10.33 -13.45 2.61
C ILE A 124 9.27 -13.87 3.61
N LYS A 125 9.51 -15.00 4.29
CA LYS A 125 8.63 -15.54 5.33
C LYS A 125 9.06 -15.08 6.71
N PHE A 126 8.11 -14.54 7.49
CA PHE A 126 8.33 -14.13 8.86
C PHE A 126 7.90 -15.25 9.82
N ASN A 127 8.85 -15.83 10.54
CA ASN A 127 8.62 -16.94 11.49
C ASN A 127 8.60 -16.48 12.96
N ASP A 128 8.08 -15.29 13.23
CA ASP A 128 7.99 -14.73 14.58
C ASP A 128 6.54 -14.35 14.96
N ASP A 129 6.33 -13.97 16.22
CA ASP A 129 5.00 -13.74 16.79
C ASP A 129 4.45 -12.31 16.58
N ARG A 130 4.99 -11.50 15.66
CA ARG A 130 4.53 -10.11 15.43
C ARG A 130 3.22 -9.99 14.63
N GLY A 131 2.54 -11.12 14.42
CA GLY A 131 1.27 -11.21 13.72
C GLY A 131 1.38 -10.99 12.21
N VAL A 132 0.23 -10.78 11.59
CA VAL A 132 0.12 -10.71 10.13
C VAL A 132 0.74 -9.44 9.56
N VAL A 133 1.22 -9.54 8.33
CA VAL A 133 1.74 -8.46 7.51
C VAL A 133 0.58 -7.65 6.93
N ASN A 134 0.47 -6.39 7.33
CA ASN A 134 -0.66 -5.52 6.97
C ASN A 134 -0.34 -4.54 5.86
N LYS A 135 0.82 -3.87 5.92
CA LYS A 135 1.24 -2.84 4.97
C LYS A 135 2.72 -2.96 4.67
N VAL A 136 3.09 -2.64 3.44
CA VAL A 136 4.48 -2.50 3.01
C VAL A 136 4.68 -1.11 2.41
N VAL A 137 5.78 -0.45 2.77
CA VAL A 137 6.13 0.90 2.30
C VAL A 137 7.62 1.01 2.02
N SER A 138 7.98 1.77 0.98
CA SER A 138 9.36 2.15 0.67
C SER A 138 9.64 3.49 1.33
N PHE A 139 10.70 3.57 2.15
CA PHE A 139 11.05 4.77 2.90
C PHE A 139 12.54 4.74 3.29
N ASN A 140 13.24 5.88 3.20
CA ASN A 140 14.66 6.02 3.55
C ASN A 140 15.55 4.87 3.06
N ASP A 141 15.47 4.50 1.78
CA ASP A 141 16.27 3.43 1.13
C ASP A 141 16.07 2.02 1.70
N TYR A 142 14.98 1.80 2.45
CA TYR A 142 14.56 0.49 2.93
C TYR A 142 13.11 0.20 2.59
N VAL A 143 12.75 -1.09 2.69
CA VAL A 143 11.36 -1.53 2.69
C VAL A 143 10.94 -1.79 4.13
N TYR A 144 9.89 -1.13 4.58
CA TYR A 144 9.31 -1.34 5.90
C TYR A 144 8.00 -2.12 5.81
N VAL A 145 7.90 -3.11 6.69
CA VAL A 145 6.80 -4.06 6.78
C VAL A 145 6.08 -3.82 8.10
N PHE A 146 4.90 -3.24 8.02
CA PHE A 146 4.04 -2.97 9.17
C PHE A 146 3.15 -4.18 9.41
N ARG A 147 3.34 -4.81 10.56
CA ARG A 147 2.67 -6.03 11.00
C ARG A 147 1.71 -5.69 12.13
N GLU A 148 0.85 -6.61 12.55
CA GLU A 148 -0.11 -6.32 13.62
C GLU A 148 0.56 -5.81 14.89
N TYR A 149 1.70 -6.38 15.29
CA TYR A 149 2.35 -6.06 16.56
C TYR A 149 3.81 -5.66 16.40
N GLY A 150 4.20 -5.11 15.23
CA GLY A 150 5.57 -4.65 15.04
C GLY A 150 5.87 -4.10 13.67
N ILE A 151 7.12 -3.66 13.51
CA ILE A 151 7.67 -3.17 12.24
C ILE A 151 8.96 -3.95 11.96
N SER A 152 9.03 -4.54 10.77
CA SER A 152 10.24 -5.15 10.23
C SER A 152 10.80 -4.25 9.13
N ARG A 153 12.13 -4.23 8.98
CA ARG A 153 12.83 -3.56 7.89
C ARG A 153 13.52 -4.60 7.03
N ILE A 154 13.38 -4.46 5.72
CA ILE A 154 14.08 -5.23 4.72
C ILE A 154 15.08 -4.30 4.02
N THR A 155 16.35 -4.69 4.04
CA THR A 155 17.39 -4.11 3.19
C THR A 155 17.35 -4.84 1.85
N ALA A 156 17.00 -4.13 0.76
CA ALA A 156 16.79 -4.73 -0.55
C ALA A 156 17.35 -3.83 -1.68
N TYR A 157 18.66 -3.91 -1.93
CA TYR A 157 19.32 -3.06 -2.92
C TYR A 157 19.16 -3.59 -4.35
N ALA A 158 19.81 -4.72 -4.68
CA ALA A 158 19.83 -5.26 -6.03
C ALA A 158 19.54 -6.77 -6.05
N GLN A 159 20.46 -7.58 -5.54
CA GLN A 159 20.32 -9.03 -5.60
C GLN A 159 19.50 -9.56 -4.44
N GLN A 160 18.58 -10.50 -4.70
CA GLN A 160 17.77 -11.08 -3.63
C GLN A 160 18.59 -11.82 -2.57
N SER A 161 19.78 -12.32 -2.92
CA SER A 161 20.71 -12.99 -1.99
C SER A 161 21.26 -12.04 -0.92
N GLU A 162 21.19 -10.74 -1.14
CA GLU A 162 21.62 -9.71 -0.20
C GLU A 162 20.47 -9.22 0.69
N PHE A 163 19.25 -9.72 0.47
CA PHE A 163 18.10 -9.28 1.25
C PHE A 163 18.27 -9.68 2.72
N ASN A 164 18.13 -8.68 3.59
CA ASN A 164 18.26 -8.87 5.02
C ASN A 164 17.08 -8.27 5.77
N VAL A 165 16.59 -9.00 6.77
CA VAL A 165 15.48 -8.57 7.62
C VAL A 165 15.97 -8.21 9.01
N ALA A 166 15.63 -7.02 9.46
CA ALA A 166 15.80 -6.58 10.85
C ALA A 166 14.43 -6.31 11.49
N GLN A 167 14.28 -6.69 12.76
CA GLN A 167 13.09 -6.37 13.55
C GLN A 167 13.35 -5.08 14.33
N LEU A 168 12.57 -4.03 14.09
CA LEU A 168 12.84 -2.71 14.64
C LEU A 168 11.94 -2.33 15.81
N PHE A 169 10.69 -2.77 15.76
CA PHE A 169 9.68 -2.35 16.73
C PHE A 169 8.77 -3.50 17.11
N VAL A 170 8.37 -3.51 18.38
CA VAL A 170 7.29 -4.34 18.92
C VAL A 170 6.24 -3.39 19.47
N SER A 171 5.02 -3.51 18.94
CA SER A 171 3.90 -2.69 19.35
C SER A 171 3.13 -3.34 20.49
N SER A 172 2.74 -2.56 21.50
CA SER A 172 1.82 -3.02 22.55
C SER A 172 0.36 -3.05 22.09
N GLY A 173 0.05 -2.52 20.91
CA GLY A 173 -1.30 -2.45 20.36
C GLY A 173 -1.30 -2.75 18.85
N LYS A 174 -2.42 -3.27 18.35
CA LYS A 174 -2.55 -3.63 16.93
C LYS A 174 -2.34 -2.41 16.03
N ILE A 175 -1.45 -2.51 15.05
CA ILE A 175 -1.24 -1.51 14.00
C ILE A 175 -2.29 -1.70 12.89
N TYR A 176 -2.99 -0.64 12.51
CA TYR A 176 -3.97 -0.67 11.44
C TYR A 176 -3.33 -0.29 10.10
N GLY A 177 -3.11 -1.26 9.22
CA GLY A 177 -2.30 -1.08 7.99
C GLY A 177 -2.72 0.10 7.10
N ASN A 178 -4.02 0.33 6.91
CA ASN A 178 -4.51 1.41 6.05
C ASN A 178 -4.30 2.83 6.61
N SER A 179 -3.92 2.94 7.89
CA SER A 179 -3.50 4.21 8.50
C SER A 179 -2.02 4.53 8.29
N VAL A 180 -1.23 3.57 7.81
CA VAL A 180 0.22 3.75 7.62
C VAL A 180 0.45 4.64 6.41
N CYS A 181 1.01 5.82 6.63
CA CYS A 181 1.22 6.83 5.59
C CYS A 181 2.60 7.48 5.68
N VAL A 182 3.34 7.50 4.57
CA VAL A 182 4.61 8.23 4.44
C VAL A 182 4.30 9.73 4.39
N CYS A 183 4.78 10.46 5.40
CA CYS A 183 4.49 11.86 5.67
C CYS A 183 5.77 12.72 5.65
N GLY A 184 6.48 12.72 4.52
CA GLY A 184 7.76 13.41 4.40
C GLY A 184 8.90 12.61 5.03
N ASP A 185 9.41 13.07 6.17
CA ASP A 185 10.56 12.49 6.89
C ASP A 185 10.17 11.43 7.95
N LYS A 186 8.89 11.07 8.00
CA LYS A 186 8.34 10.09 8.94
C LYS A 186 7.18 9.34 8.34
N ILE A 187 6.86 8.20 8.92
CA ILE A 187 5.65 7.44 8.66
C ILE A 187 4.73 7.62 9.86
N LEU A 188 3.48 8.00 9.62
CA LEU A 188 2.45 8.05 10.65
C LEU A 188 1.56 6.82 10.56
N MET A 189 1.11 6.34 11.71
CA MET A 189 0.22 5.17 11.80
C MET A 189 -0.70 5.25 13.02
N LEU A 190 -1.91 4.74 12.86
CA LEU A 190 -2.84 4.47 13.94
C LEU A 190 -2.61 3.06 14.49
N THR A 191 -2.59 2.96 15.81
CA THR A 191 -2.62 1.71 16.55
C THR A 191 -3.85 1.67 17.45
N ALA A 192 -4.16 0.51 18.02
CA ALA A 192 -5.22 0.36 19.04
C ALA A 192 -5.04 1.31 20.25
N ASN A 193 -3.81 1.79 20.51
CA ASN A 193 -3.49 2.60 21.69
C ASN A 193 -3.12 4.05 21.34
N GLY A 194 -3.34 4.51 20.10
CA GLY A 194 -3.04 5.88 19.69
C GLY A 194 -2.28 5.98 18.38
N ILE A 195 -1.94 7.21 18.00
CA ILE A 195 -1.21 7.55 16.78
C ILE A 195 0.30 7.61 17.07
N TYR A 196 1.09 7.00 16.20
CA TYR A 196 2.54 6.92 16.32
C TYR A 196 3.22 7.51 15.08
N ALA A 197 4.39 8.11 15.30
CA ALA A 197 5.34 8.50 14.27
C ALA A 197 6.54 7.55 14.28
N PHE A 198 6.99 7.16 13.09
CA PHE A 198 8.15 6.32 12.87
C PHE A 198 9.12 7.02 11.91
N ASP A 199 10.37 7.22 12.32
CA ASP A 199 11.40 7.94 11.54
C ASP A 199 12.31 7.02 10.71
N GLY A 200 12.02 5.72 10.68
CA GLY A 200 12.86 4.69 10.08
C GLY A 200 13.69 3.89 11.10
N TYR A 201 13.76 4.35 12.34
CA TYR A 201 14.47 3.70 13.45
C TYR A 201 13.66 3.73 14.76
N ASN A 202 13.24 4.92 15.20
CA ASN A 202 12.47 5.13 16.42
C ASN A 202 10.98 5.21 16.13
N THR A 203 10.19 4.68 17.05
CA THR A 203 8.73 4.82 17.06
C THR A 203 8.30 5.61 18.29
N THR A 204 7.64 6.75 18.08
CA THR A 204 7.19 7.65 19.16
C THR A 204 5.69 7.86 19.09
N LYS A 205 4.99 7.75 20.23
CA LYS A 205 3.56 8.07 20.31
C LYS A 205 3.36 9.58 20.24
N ILE A 206 2.45 10.03 19.38
CA ILE A 206 2.06 11.44 19.30
C ILE A 206 1.00 11.71 20.36
N ASN A 207 1.28 12.63 21.29
CA ASN A 207 0.28 13.02 22.27
C ASN A 207 -0.68 14.07 21.67
N LEU A 208 -1.87 13.62 21.30
CA LEU A 208 -2.95 14.47 20.79
C LEU A 208 -4.07 14.68 21.82
N ASN A 209 -3.98 14.07 23.01
CA ASN A 209 -5.06 14.00 24.01
C ASN A 209 -6.38 13.44 23.45
N ILE A 210 -6.31 12.52 22.48
CA ILE A 210 -7.48 11.84 21.88
C ILE A 210 -7.51 10.33 22.18
N ASP A 211 -6.58 9.82 22.99
CA ASP A 211 -6.42 8.39 23.20
C ASP A 211 -7.70 7.73 23.72
N ASN A 212 -8.40 8.38 24.66
CA ASN A 212 -9.67 7.89 25.19
C ASN A 212 -10.76 7.76 24.11
N LEU A 213 -10.65 8.51 23.00
CA LEU A 213 -11.58 8.42 21.87
C LEU A 213 -11.28 7.20 20.98
N LEU A 214 -10.15 6.52 21.18
CA LEU A 214 -9.79 5.31 20.44
C LEU A 214 -10.10 4.03 21.24
N ASP A 215 -10.48 4.16 22.50
CA ASP A 215 -10.77 3.03 23.37
C ASP A 215 -11.88 2.13 22.82
N ASN A 216 -11.60 0.83 22.79
CA ASN A 216 -12.48 -0.23 22.28
C ASN A 216 -12.95 -0.03 20.82
N THR A 217 -12.27 0.82 20.04
CA THR A 217 -12.56 0.98 18.61
C THR A 217 -11.78 -0.02 17.76
N GLN A 218 -12.46 -0.66 16.81
CA GLN A 218 -11.81 -1.50 15.80
C GLN A 218 -11.67 -0.72 14.49
N ASN A 219 -10.48 -0.19 14.24
CA ASN A 219 -10.18 0.67 13.10
C ASN A 219 -9.71 -0.11 11.85
N ILE A 220 -10.34 -1.25 11.56
CA ILE A 220 -9.97 -2.12 10.42
C ILE A 220 -10.19 -1.41 9.08
N ASN A 221 -11.23 -0.58 8.99
CA ASN A 221 -11.60 0.17 7.79
C ASN A 221 -11.05 1.60 7.76
N CYS A 222 -10.11 1.96 8.65
CA CYS A 222 -9.50 3.28 8.62
C CYS A 222 -8.79 3.53 7.30
N GLN A 223 -8.63 4.80 6.93
CA GLN A 223 -7.89 5.22 5.74
C GLN A 223 -7.08 6.46 6.04
N SER A 224 -5.90 6.56 5.45
CA SER A 224 -5.03 7.71 5.63
C SER A 224 -4.52 8.26 4.30
N CYS A 225 -4.23 9.55 4.29
CA CYS A 225 -3.48 10.17 3.21
C CYS A 225 -2.62 11.33 3.73
N TYR A 226 -1.60 11.69 2.96
CA TYR A 226 -0.73 12.82 3.26
C TYR A 226 -0.77 13.81 2.10
N CYS A 227 -1.07 15.07 2.42
CA CYS A 227 -1.14 16.14 1.44
C CYS A 227 -0.79 17.48 2.09
N ASN A 228 0.04 18.29 1.42
CA ASN A 228 0.43 19.63 1.84
C ASN A 228 0.90 19.71 3.30
N GLY A 229 1.80 18.82 3.71
CA GLY A 229 2.36 18.83 5.06
C GLY A 229 1.45 18.25 6.15
N LYS A 230 0.27 17.74 5.77
CA LYS A 230 -0.76 17.27 6.72
C LYS A 230 -1.10 15.82 6.49
N TYR A 231 -1.20 15.09 7.59
CA TYR A 231 -1.73 13.73 7.64
C TYR A 231 -3.22 13.79 7.95
N TYR A 232 -4.01 13.15 7.09
CA TYR A 232 -5.45 13.01 7.24
C TYR A 232 -5.75 11.55 7.54
N LEU A 233 -6.61 11.33 8.52
CA LEU A 233 -7.01 9.99 8.97
C LEU A 233 -8.53 9.94 9.13
N ALA A 234 -9.16 9.06 8.38
CA ALA A 234 -10.53 8.63 8.61
C ALA A 234 -10.50 7.38 9.51
N CYS A 235 -11.13 7.47 10.68
CA CYS A 235 -11.19 6.39 11.66
C CYS A 235 -12.47 6.51 12.50
N ASN A 236 -12.84 5.42 13.15
CA ASN A 236 -13.93 5.37 14.13
C ASN A 236 -13.40 5.89 15.47
N LEU A 237 -14.22 6.71 16.12
CA LEU A 237 -13.96 7.28 17.43
C LEU A 237 -15.09 6.90 18.39
N ASN A 238 -14.75 6.70 19.65
CA ASN A 238 -15.68 6.45 20.73
C ASN A 238 -15.85 7.74 21.56
N PHE A 239 -17.01 8.38 21.44
CA PHE A 239 -17.34 9.60 22.18
C PHE A 239 -17.91 9.34 23.58
N HIS A 240 -18.04 8.06 23.98
CA HIS A 240 -18.60 7.63 25.28
C HIS A 240 -20.02 8.15 25.54
N ASP A 241 -20.81 8.34 24.48
CA ASP A 241 -22.18 8.87 24.54
C ASP A 241 -23.24 7.83 24.09
N ASP A 242 -22.82 6.57 23.89
CA ASP A 242 -23.59 5.44 23.37
C ASP A 242 -24.23 5.67 21.99
N LYS A 243 -23.92 6.80 21.33
CA LYS A 243 -24.43 7.10 20.00
C LYS A 243 -23.49 6.52 18.96
N LYS A 244 -24.08 5.95 17.91
CA LYS A 244 -23.37 5.54 16.71
C LYS A 244 -23.70 6.49 15.58
N VAL A 245 -22.67 6.97 14.88
CA VAL A 245 -22.80 7.87 13.75
C VAL A 245 -22.41 7.15 12.46
N LEU A 246 -23.27 7.25 11.44
CA LEU A 246 -23.01 6.77 10.07
C LEU A 246 -22.56 5.29 10.00
N CYS A 247 -21.32 5.06 9.56
CA CYS A 247 -20.76 3.75 9.22
C CYS A 247 -20.14 3.00 10.41
N GLU A 248 -20.32 3.47 11.64
CA GLU A 248 -19.88 2.80 12.87
C GLU A 248 -20.64 1.48 13.17
N ASN A 249 -21.52 1.05 12.27
CA ASN A 249 -22.27 -0.20 12.33
C ASN A 249 -21.60 -1.39 11.59
N ASN A 250 -20.45 -1.18 10.93
CA ASN A 250 -19.78 -2.18 10.11
C ASN A 250 -18.45 -2.68 10.70
#